data_AF-A0A1G1RP46-F1
#
_entry.id   AF-A0A1G1RP46-F1
#
_cell.length_a   1.000
_cell.length_b   1.000
_cell.length_c   1.000
_cell.angle_alpha   90.00
_cell.angle_beta   90.00
_cell.angle_gamma   90.00
#
_symmetry.space_group_name_H-M   'P 1'
#
loop_
_entity.id
_entity.type
_entity.pdbx_description
1 polymer ?
#
loop_
_entity_poly.entity_id
_entity_poly.type
_entity_poly.pdbx_seq_one_letter_code
_entity_poly.pdbx_strand_id
1 'polypeptide(L)'
;MISTKHSHPLQRVTLEMSLKPFKSLQPEAIEAVCTEAIQQWLPLIGLAKSCSVLLWTADGSEILLWDGDLQHEIEWARYIGFANETHFDHIKDRHNPTIARFYTDEPVRMTYGHLKYIVETLKRIAAQRFGITMEVGATFDAGPEFAYSDFKYKLHPEINRAELGGQYISLNAQYTVVCSWSKLHADQTAYAAYPNGIPENTPFGEFLGKQCASFLPALGFDYIWFSNGFALSYFPWTYLGANYDGTQLPLAHYPELSRKIMSFWDLFKHECPNYRTEIRGTNFGTGMDLAKDFIPFLELYEKKYVEFPPPNSPWGALNYDFGLEMTGYMSRIAVLPGEIFPYRFYANDPWFWQNPWWDLYDREPHDIYCPLSVARVNRSG
;
A
#
# COMPACT_ATOMS: atom_id res chain seq x y z
N MET A 1 -11.24 -41.54 18.01
CA MET A 1 -10.22 -40.91 17.14
C MET A 1 -10.81 -40.68 15.77
N ILE A 2 -11.41 -39.51 15.55
CA ILE A 2 -11.81 -39.03 14.23
C ILE A 2 -10.89 -37.85 13.97
N SER A 3 -9.90 -38.07 13.10
CA SER A 3 -9.02 -37.01 12.60
C SER A 3 -9.81 -36.21 11.57
N THR A 4 -10.49 -35.16 12.02
CA THR A 4 -11.01 -34.14 11.11
C THR A 4 -9.86 -33.20 10.77
N LYS A 5 -9.14 -33.49 9.68
CA LYS A 5 -8.38 -32.47 8.95
C LYS A 5 -9.35 -31.32 8.69
N HIS A 6 -9.27 -30.24 9.46
CA HIS A 6 -9.99 -29.01 9.15
C HIS A 6 -9.38 -28.51 7.85
N SER A 7 -10.06 -28.75 6.72
CA SER A 7 -9.70 -28.07 5.48
C SER A 7 -10.05 -26.60 5.68
N HIS A 8 -9.06 -25.77 5.98
CA HIS A 8 -9.24 -24.33 5.99
C HIS A 8 -9.71 -23.88 4.60
N PRO A 9 -10.90 -23.27 4.47
CA PRO A 9 -11.39 -22.80 3.17
C PRO A 9 -10.56 -21.65 2.59
N LEU A 10 -9.83 -20.91 3.43
CA LEU A 10 -8.96 -19.81 3.03
C LEU A 10 -7.47 -20.20 3.20
N GLN A 11 -6.61 -19.70 2.30
CA GLN A 11 -5.16 -19.86 2.47
C GLN A 11 -4.62 -18.87 3.51
N ARG A 12 -5.08 -17.62 3.43
CA ARG A 12 -4.60 -16.52 4.27
C ARG A 12 -5.70 -15.48 4.49
N VAL A 13 -5.77 -14.96 5.71
CA VAL A 13 -6.53 -13.74 6.04
C VAL A 13 -5.52 -12.64 6.34
N THR A 14 -5.69 -11.47 5.74
CA THR A 14 -4.89 -10.29 6.03
C THR A 14 -5.77 -9.26 6.74
N LEU A 15 -5.41 -8.90 7.97
CA LEU A 15 -6.03 -7.81 8.70
C LEU A 15 -5.27 -6.52 8.40
N GLU A 16 -5.95 -5.49 7.92
CA GLU A 16 -5.34 -4.18 7.73
C GLU A 16 -5.64 -3.29 8.94
N MET A 17 -4.61 -2.70 9.55
CA MET A 17 -4.81 -1.81 10.70
C MET A 17 -3.80 -0.68 10.73
N SER A 18 -4.20 0.46 11.29
CA SER A 18 -3.31 1.57 11.62
C SER A 18 -2.76 1.43 13.05
N LEU A 19 -1.84 2.33 13.41
CA LEU A 19 -1.28 2.39 14.76
C LEU A 19 -2.15 3.16 15.78
N LYS A 20 -3.27 3.73 15.33
CA LYS A 20 -4.16 4.55 16.18
C LYS A 20 -4.66 3.85 17.47
N PRO A 21 -4.89 2.52 17.50
CA PRO A 21 -5.27 1.82 18.74
C PRO A 21 -4.20 1.86 19.85
N PHE A 22 -2.92 2.04 19.51
CA PHE A 22 -1.80 2.05 20.48
C PHE A 22 -1.67 3.41 21.18
N LYS A 23 -2.66 3.76 22.01
CA LYS A 23 -2.69 5.03 22.78
C LYS A 23 -1.68 5.10 23.94
N SER A 24 -1.07 3.98 24.28
CA SER A 24 0.02 3.89 25.26
C SER A 24 1.07 2.92 24.73
N LEU A 25 2.33 3.30 24.89
CA LEU A 25 3.49 2.52 24.45
C LEU A 25 4.07 1.64 25.57
N GLN A 26 3.37 1.53 26.70
CA GLN A 26 3.73 0.58 27.75
C GLN A 26 3.52 -0.87 27.26
N PRO A 27 4.43 -1.81 27.60
CA PRO A 27 4.37 -3.19 27.15
C PRO A 27 2.98 -3.85 27.28
N GLU A 28 2.34 -3.70 28.44
CA GLU A 28 1.05 -4.33 28.75
C GLU A 28 -0.09 -3.76 27.89
N ALA A 29 -0.04 -2.46 27.58
CA ALA A 29 -1.03 -1.82 26.72
C ALA A 29 -0.89 -2.28 25.27
N ILE A 30 0.35 -2.41 24.77
CA ILE A 30 0.64 -2.94 23.43
C ILE A 30 0.15 -4.40 23.32
N GLU A 31 0.44 -5.23 24.33
CA GLU A 31 -0.05 -6.61 24.36
C GLU A 31 -1.58 -6.71 24.35
N ALA A 32 -2.25 -5.82 25.09
CA ALA A 32 -3.71 -5.78 25.14
C ALA A 32 -4.30 -5.45 23.76
N VAL A 33 -3.77 -4.44 23.08
CA VAL A 33 -4.19 -4.07 21.72
C VAL A 33 -3.96 -5.23 20.74
N CYS A 34 -2.78 -5.87 20.77
CA CYS A 34 -2.48 -6.99 19.89
C CYS A 34 -3.40 -8.19 20.15
N THR A 35 -3.68 -8.47 21.43
CA THR A 35 -4.60 -9.54 21.84
C THR A 35 -6.00 -9.28 21.34
N GLU A 36 -6.52 -8.06 21.54
CA GLU A 36 -7.86 -7.67 21.12
C GLU A 36 -8.01 -7.71 19.60
N ALA A 37 -7.03 -7.19 18.85
CA ALA A 37 -7.04 -7.20 17.38
C ALA A 37 -7.16 -8.61 16.81
N ILE A 38 -6.48 -9.59 17.42
CA ILE A 38 -6.61 -11.00 17.01
C ILE A 38 -7.96 -11.58 17.46
N GLN A 39 -8.36 -11.32 18.71
CA GLN A 39 -9.60 -11.86 19.29
C GLN A 39 -10.85 -11.46 18.51
N GLN A 40 -10.96 -10.19 18.12
CA GLN A 40 -12.10 -9.67 17.36
C GLN A 40 -12.31 -10.42 16.03
N TRP A 41 -11.22 -10.87 15.41
CA TRP A 41 -11.24 -11.49 14.08
C TRP A 41 -11.01 -13.00 14.11
N LEU A 42 -10.96 -13.63 15.28
CA LEU A 42 -10.79 -15.08 15.43
C LEU A 42 -11.74 -15.91 14.57
N PRO A 43 -13.05 -15.58 14.43
CA PRO A 43 -13.94 -16.35 13.56
C PRO A 43 -13.46 -16.39 12.10
N LEU A 44 -12.94 -15.29 11.58
CA LEU A 44 -12.41 -15.21 10.21
C LEU A 44 -11.03 -15.86 10.13
N ILE A 45 -10.14 -15.59 11.10
CA ILE A 45 -8.80 -16.18 11.13
C ILE A 45 -8.86 -17.71 11.20
N GLY A 46 -9.82 -18.27 11.95
CA GLY A 46 -10.02 -19.72 12.06
C GLY A 46 -10.37 -20.41 10.74
N LEU A 47 -10.84 -19.66 9.73
CA LEU A 47 -11.12 -20.15 8.38
C LEU A 47 -9.86 -20.23 7.50
N ALA A 48 -8.72 -19.69 7.95
CA ALA A 48 -7.50 -19.61 7.16
C ALA A 48 -6.37 -20.47 7.71
N LYS A 49 -5.45 -20.91 6.83
CA LYS A 49 -4.22 -21.61 7.24
C LYS A 49 -3.20 -20.69 7.91
N SER A 50 -3.26 -19.40 7.59
CA SER A 50 -2.32 -18.38 8.06
C SER A 50 -3.02 -17.03 8.22
N CYS A 51 -2.44 -16.16 9.04
CA CYS A 51 -2.90 -14.79 9.21
C CYS A 51 -1.75 -13.83 8.90
N SER A 52 -2.08 -12.69 8.31
CA SER A 52 -1.17 -11.56 8.20
C SER A 52 -1.80 -10.32 8.81
N VAL A 53 -0.97 -9.41 9.29
CA VAL A 53 -1.37 -8.04 9.59
C VAL A 53 -0.64 -7.13 8.62
N LEU A 54 -1.37 -6.35 7.82
CA LEU A 54 -0.79 -5.25 7.07
C LEU A 54 -0.86 -4.00 7.93
N LEU A 55 0.32 -3.52 8.35
CA LEU A 55 0.42 -2.44 9.31
C LEU A 55 0.64 -1.11 8.61
N TRP A 56 -0.42 -0.32 8.58
CA TRP A 56 -0.40 1.03 8.05
C TRP A 56 0.19 2.00 9.08
N THR A 57 1.52 2.09 9.08
CA THR A 57 2.28 2.99 9.96
C THR A 57 2.18 4.42 9.47
N ALA A 58 2.58 4.66 8.21
CA ALA A 58 2.31 5.90 7.49
C ALA A 58 2.03 5.58 6.01
N ASP A 59 2.63 6.34 5.09
CA ASP A 59 2.53 6.20 3.63
C ASP A 59 3.86 5.71 3.01
N GLY A 60 4.74 5.10 3.79
CA GLY A 60 6.10 4.73 3.40
C GLY A 60 7.15 5.79 3.74
N SER A 61 6.77 6.97 4.24
CA SER A 61 7.71 8.00 4.71
C SER A 61 8.62 7.51 5.84
N GLU A 62 8.12 6.62 6.69
CA GLU A 62 8.89 5.93 7.72
C GLU A 62 10.01 5.05 7.15
N ILE A 63 9.85 4.54 5.93
CA ILE A 63 10.88 3.76 5.23
C ILE A 63 11.89 4.71 4.57
N LEU A 64 11.40 5.80 3.96
CA LEU A 64 12.23 6.79 3.27
C LEU A 64 13.18 7.50 4.25
N LEU A 65 12.75 7.74 5.48
CA LEU A 65 13.53 8.42 6.52
C LEU A 65 14.33 7.48 7.43
N TRP A 66 14.26 6.16 7.22
CA TRP A 66 14.94 5.20 8.09
C TRP A 66 16.46 5.36 8.02
N ASP A 67 17.09 5.58 9.16
CA ASP A 67 18.53 5.82 9.29
C ASP A 67 19.29 4.72 10.06
N GLY A 68 18.57 3.76 10.64
CA GLY A 68 19.16 2.69 11.45
C GLY A 68 18.92 2.83 12.96
N ASP A 69 18.43 3.99 13.43
CA ASP A 69 18.28 4.24 14.86
C ASP A 69 16.86 3.94 15.38
N LEU A 70 16.77 2.98 16.30
CA LEU A 70 15.52 2.60 16.95
C LEU A 70 14.98 3.68 17.92
N GLN A 71 15.79 4.66 18.31
CA GLN A 71 15.38 5.73 19.22
C GLN A 71 14.72 6.91 18.50
N HIS A 72 14.86 7.02 17.17
CA HIS A 72 14.28 8.11 16.42
C HIS A 72 12.76 7.99 16.30
N GLU A 73 12.10 9.14 16.45
CA GLU A 73 10.65 9.28 16.31
C GLU A 73 10.24 9.15 14.83
N ILE A 74 9.13 8.47 14.60
CA ILE A 74 8.52 8.30 13.28
C ILE A 74 7.39 9.33 13.14
N GLU A 75 7.33 10.01 12.00
CA GLU A 75 6.11 10.65 11.53
C GLU A 75 5.14 9.56 11.05
N TRP A 76 4.21 9.18 11.91
CA TRP A 76 3.22 8.13 11.63
C TRP A 76 1.85 8.75 11.36
N ALA A 77 0.93 7.98 10.80
CA ALA A 77 -0.37 8.46 10.36
C ALA A 77 -1.37 8.65 11.53
N ARG A 78 -1.01 9.58 12.43
CA ARG A 78 -1.76 10.04 13.61
C ARG A 78 -2.85 11.06 13.29
N TYR A 79 -3.30 11.11 12.05
CA TYR A 79 -4.25 12.11 11.57
C TYR A 79 -5.56 11.48 11.09
N ILE A 80 -6.61 12.29 11.11
CA ILE A 80 -7.86 12.12 10.37
C ILE A 80 -7.96 13.29 9.37
N GLY A 81 -8.16 13.00 8.09
CA GLY A 81 -8.16 13.97 6.99
C GLY A 81 -6.92 13.86 6.09
N PHE A 82 -6.84 14.72 5.08
CA PHE A 82 -5.77 14.76 4.11
C PHE A 82 -4.56 15.51 4.68
N ALA A 83 -3.44 14.81 4.84
CA ALA A 83 -2.13 15.42 5.05
C ALA A 83 -1.61 16.09 3.77
N ASN A 84 -0.47 16.78 3.86
CA ASN A 84 0.21 17.47 2.75
C ASN A 84 -0.75 18.25 1.84
N GLU A 85 -1.69 18.98 2.45
CA GLU A 85 -2.92 19.47 1.84
C GLU A 85 -2.72 20.32 0.57
N THR A 86 -1.57 20.97 0.45
CA THR A 86 -1.18 21.76 -0.74
C THR A 86 -1.00 20.93 -2.01
N HIS A 87 -0.99 19.59 -1.89
CA HIS A 87 -0.83 18.64 -2.98
C HIS A 87 -2.17 18.06 -3.46
N PHE A 88 -3.29 18.61 -2.97
CA PHE A 88 -4.63 18.31 -3.43
C PHE A 88 -5.28 19.53 -4.07
N ASP A 89 -5.74 19.40 -5.31
CA ASP A 89 -6.32 20.52 -6.04
C ASP A 89 -7.65 21.00 -5.45
N HIS A 90 -8.40 20.11 -4.80
CA HIS A 90 -9.70 20.45 -4.23
C HIS A 90 -9.60 21.16 -2.86
N ILE A 91 -8.42 21.21 -2.25
CA ILE A 91 -8.20 21.91 -0.97
C ILE A 91 -7.63 23.30 -1.26
N LYS A 92 -8.52 24.31 -1.29
CA LYS A 92 -8.15 25.71 -1.58
C LYS A 92 -8.15 26.63 -0.36
N ASP A 93 -8.79 26.22 0.74
CA ASP A 93 -8.91 27.01 1.98
C ASP A 93 -8.24 26.29 3.15
N ARG A 94 -7.47 27.03 3.94
CA ARG A 94 -6.82 26.58 5.19
C ARG A 94 -7.81 26.14 6.27
N HIS A 95 -9.09 26.50 6.15
CA HIS A 95 -10.15 26.06 7.06
C HIS A 95 -10.95 24.88 6.50
N ASN A 96 -10.54 24.28 5.38
CA ASN A 96 -11.24 23.12 4.82
C ASN A 96 -11.32 22.03 5.89
N PRO A 97 -12.54 21.52 6.21
CA PRO A 97 -12.70 20.51 7.23
C PRO A 97 -11.94 19.22 6.93
N THR A 98 -11.63 18.92 5.66
CA THR A 98 -10.92 17.71 5.23
C THR A 98 -9.41 17.76 5.50
N ILE A 99 -8.84 18.88 5.92
CA ILE A 99 -7.41 18.98 6.28
C ILE A 99 -7.13 18.12 7.51
N ALA A 100 -6.01 17.39 7.47
CA ALA A 100 -5.54 16.53 8.54
C ALA A 100 -5.55 17.21 9.92
N ARG A 101 -6.11 16.51 10.91
CA ARG A 101 -6.06 16.87 12.34
C ARG A 101 -5.66 15.64 13.13
N PHE A 102 -5.03 15.84 14.29
CA PHE A 102 -4.72 14.73 15.16
C PHE A 102 -5.99 13.95 15.50
N TYR A 103 -5.88 12.61 15.47
CA TYR A 103 -7.01 11.73 15.76
C TYR A 103 -7.42 11.72 17.24
N THR A 104 -6.58 12.28 18.11
CA THR A 104 -6.79 12.47 19.55
C THR A 104 -5.99 13.69 20.01
N ASP A 105 -6.30 14.24 21.19
CA ASP A 105 -5.68 15.48 21.68
C ASP A 105 -4.16 15.35 21.85
N GLU A 106 -3.69 14.20 22.30
CA GLU A 106 -2.27 13.92 22.56
C GLU A 106 -1.88 12.56 21.96
N PRO A 107 -1.62 12.47 20.64
CA PRO A 107 -1.18 11.23 20.02
C PRO A 107 0.21 10.83 20.55
N VAL A 108 0.46 9.52 20.67
CA VAL A 108 1.75 9.03 21.15
C VAL A 108 2.90 9.43 20.22
N ARG A 109 4.05 9.73 20.83
CA ARG A 109 5.33 9.90 20.15
C ARG A 109 5.98 8.54 19.99
N MET A 110 5.98 8.02 18.78
CA MET A 110 6.36 6.64 18.48
C MET A 110 7.71 6.60 17.81
N THR A 111 8.56 5.66 18.20
CA THR A 111 9.90 5.48 17.63
C THR A 111 9.96 4.19 16.81
N TYR A 112 11.02 4.02 16.02
CA TYR A 112 11.28 2.74 15.34
C TYR A 112 11.39 1.56 16.30
N GLY A 113 11.93 1.76 17.51
CA GLY A 113 11.95 0.74 18.57
C GLY A 113 10.56 0.35 19.05
N HIS A 114 9.64 1.30 19.18
CA HIS A 114 8.24 1.01 19.50
C HIS A 114 7.54 0.26 18.36
N LEU A 115 7.75 0.67 17.11
CA LEU A 115 7.20 -0.02 15.94
C LEU A 115 7.68 -1.48 15.87
N LYS A 116 8.99 -1.70 16.04
CA LYS A 116 9.57 -3.04 16.15
C LYS A 116 8.89 -3.87 17.25
N TYR A 117 8.73 -3.30 18.43
CA TYR A 117 8.11 -3.98 19.56
C TYR A 117 6.64 -4.36 19.28
N ILE A 118 5.88 -3.52 18.57
CA ILE A 118 4.52 -3.82 18.12
C ILE A 118 4.52 -5.00 17.15
N VAL A 119 5.39 -4.99 16.13
CA VAL A 119 5.51 -6.08 15.13
C VAL A 119 5.86 -7.40 15.82
N GLU A 120 6.86 -7.40 16.70
CA GLU A 120 7.26 -8.57 17.48
C GLU A 120 6.13 -9.07 18.39
N THR A 121 5.38 -8.15 19.02
CA THR A 121 4.29 -8.50 19.93
C THR A 121 3.10 -9.11 19.19
N LEU A 122 2.72 -8.60 18.01
CA LEU A 122 1.69 -9.21 17.17
C LEU A 122 2.00 -10.68 16.88
N LYS A 123 3.22 -10.94 16.37
CA LYS A 123 3.69 -12.30 16.05
C LYS A 123 3.74 -13.21 17.28
N ARG A 124 4.29 -12.71 18.38
CA ARG A 124 4.43 -13.46 19.64
C ARG A 124 3.07 -13.81 20.22
N ILE A 125 2.14 -12.86 20.30
CA ILE A 125 0.81 -13.08 20.87
C ILE A 125 0.00 -14.05 20.00
N ALA A 126 0.05 -13.88 18.67
CA ALA A 126 -0.58 -14.81 17.74
C ALA A 126 -0.11 -16.26 17.95
N ALA A 127 1.22 -16.47 18.04
CA ALA A 127 1.78 -17.79 18.24
C ALA A 127 1.47 -18.35 19.66
N GLN A 128 1.77 -17.59 20.71
CA GLN A 128 1.73 -18.09 22.09
C GLN A 128 0.31 -18.24 22.65
N ARG A 129 -0.62 -17.34 22.29
CA ARG A 129 -1.98 -17.34 22.85
C ARG A 129 -3.00 -18.01 21.95
N PHE A 130 -2.76 -18.01 20.64
CA PHE A 130 -3.75 -18.46 19.66
C PHE A 130 -3.25 -19.58 18.74
N GLY A 131 -1.97 -19.94 18.78
CA GLY A 131 -1.39 -20.97 17.90
C GLY A 131 -1.41 -20.57 16.41
N ILE A 132 -1.44 -19.27 16.11
CA ILE A 132 -1.53 -18.73 14.76
C ILE A 132 -0.12 -18.37 14.26
N THR A 133 0.23 -18.85 13.06
CA THR A 133 1.38 -18.33 12.32
C THR A 133 1.00 -16.97 11.72
N MET A 134 1.63 -15.90 12.23
CA MET A 134 1.35 -14.54 11.82
C MET A 134 2.54 -13.90 11.10
N GLU A 135 2.28 -13.36 9.91
CA GLU A 135 3.18 -12.44 9.21
C GLU A 135 2.74 -10.99 9.41
N VAL A 136 3.66 -10.04 9.30
CA VAL A 136 3.37 -8.60 9.38
C VAL A 136 3.97 -7.90 8.18
N GLY A 137 3.15 -7.17 7.41
CA GLY A 137 3.56 -6.42 6.23
C GLY A 137 3.70 -4.93 6.50
N ALA A 138 4.70 -4.31 5.87
CA ALA A 138 4.82 -2.86 5.77
C ALA A 138 4.11 -2.35 4.51
N THR A 139 3.79 -1.06 4.48
CA THR A 139 3.10 -0.41 3.36
C THR A 139 3.94 0.70 2.75
N PHE A 140 3.83 0.87 1.44
CA PHE A 140 4.26 2.10 0.76
C PHE A 140 3.12 2.63 -0.09
N ASP A 141 2.80 3.91 0.05
CA ASP A 141 1.77 4.59 -0.72
C ASP A 141 2.36 5.78 -1.49
N ALA A 142 1.86 5.98 -2.71
CA ALA A 142 2.34 7.08 -3.55
C ALA A 142 1.71 8.43 -3.15
N GLY A 143 0.58 8.40 -2.45
CA GLY A 143 -0.30 9.53 -2.20
C GLY A 143 0.13 10.47 -1.06
N PRO A 144 -0.42 11.70 -1.02
CA PRO A 144 -0.14 12.68 0.04
C PRO A 144 -0.98 12.51 1.31
N GLU A 145 -1.93 11.58 1.35
CA GLU A 145 -3.05 11.66 2.29
C GLU A 145 -2.74 11.28 3.75
N PHE A 146 -1.88 10.28 4.01
CA PHE A 146 -1.91 9.59 5.32
C PHE A 146 -1.03 10.24 6.40
N ALA A 147 0.12 10.79 6.03
CA ALA A 147 1.06 11.42 6.96
C ALA A 147 1.80 12.57 6.28
N TYR A 148 2.25 13.55 7.06
CA TYR A 148 3.09 14.62 6.53
C TYR A 148 4.45 14.06 6.10
N SER A 149 4.91 14.45 4.90
CA SER A 149 6.15 13.91 4.34
C SER A 149 7.05 15.02 3.80
N ASP A 150 7.99 15.46 4.62
CA ASP A 150 9.01 16.40 4.18
C ASP A 150 9.93 15.80 3.12
N PHE A 151 10.20 14.49 3.18
CA PHE A 151 10.95 13.79 2.15
C PHE A 151 10.27 13.94 0.78
N LYS A 152 9.00 13.53 0.66
CA LYS A 152 8.30 13.52 -0.62
C LYS A 152 8.05 14.92 -1.17
N TYR A 153 7.75 15.89 -0.31
CA TYR A 153 7.16 17.17 -0.75
C TYR A 153 8.03 18.40 -0.52
N LYS A 154 9.15 18.30 0.21
CA LYS A 154 10.06 19.44 0.44
C LYS A 154 11.50 19.12 0.04
N LEU A 155 12.03 17.99 0.48
CA LEU A 155 13.43 17.61 0.25
C LEU A 155 13.63 17.03 -1.15
N HIS A 156 12.74 16.12 -1.56
CA HIS A 156 12.79 15.45 -2.85
C HIS A 156 11.52 15.64 -3.69
N PRO A 157 11.04 16.88 -3.94
CA PRO A 157 9.84 17.10 -4.73
C PRO A 157 9.97 16.62 -6.18
N GLU A 158 11.19 16.40 -6.69
CA GLU A 158 11.46 15.85 -8.01
C GLU A 158 10.89 14.44 -8.20
N ILE A 159 10.72 13.65 -7.12
CA ILE A 159 10.14 12.31 -7.23
C ILE A 159 8.67 12.34 -7.60
N ASN A 160 8.03 13.49 -7.47
CA ASN A 160 6.62 13.67 -7.80
C ASN A 160 6.39 14.10 -9.24
N ARG A 161 7.38 13.93 -10.13
CA ARG A 161 7.28 14.33 -11.54
C ARG A 161 7.58 13.14 -12.44
N ALA A 162 6.65 12.84 -13.35
CA ALA A 162 6.84 11.77 -14.34
C ALA A 162 7.47 12.31 -15.63
N GLU A 163 8.72 11.93 -15.89
CA GLU A 163 9.41 12.24 -17.14
C GLU A 163 9.21 11.12 -18.17
N LEU A 164 8.76 11.50 -19.38
CA LEU A 164 8.56 10.64 -20.55
C LEU A 164 8.87 11.44 -21.82
N GLY A 165 9.66 10.88 -22.74
CA GLY A 165 10.04 11.53 -23.99
C GLY A 165 10.84 12.82 -23.81
N GLY A 166 11.56 12.98 -22.68
CA GLY A 166 12.27 14.21 -22.35
C GLY A 166 11.38 15.35 -21.84
N GLN A 167 10.09 15.08 -21.55
CA GLN A 167 9.14 16.04 -21.03
C GLN A 167 8.47 15.53 -19.76
N TYR A 168 8.09 16.44 -18.87
CA TYR A 168 7.27 16.07 -17.71
C TYR A 168 5.81 15.99 -18.12
N ILE A 169 5.19 14.84 -17.88
CA ILE A 169 3.77 14.65 -18.11
C ILE A 169 3.01 15.43 -17.03
N SER A 170 2.11 16.30 -17.47
CA SER A 170 1.17 17.00 -16.60
C SER A 170 -0.23 16.74 -17.12
N LEU A 171 -0.96 15.90 -16.40
CA LEU A 171 -2.41 15.75 -16.55
C LEU A 171 -3.06 16.50 -15.40
N ASN A 172 -4.30 16.93 -15.57
CA ASN A 172 -5.11 17.52 -14.50
C ASN A 172 -5.50 16.42 -13.48
N ALA A 173 -4.51 15.88 -12.79
CA ALA A 173 -4.68 15.00 -11.66
C ALA A 173 -4.96 15.86 -10.44
N GLN A 174 -6.03 15.55 -9.70
CA GLN A 174 -6.46 16.32 -8.54
C GLN A 174 -5.54 16.16 -7.32
N TYR A 175 -4.37 15.53 -7.51
CA TYR A 175 -3.44 15.08 -6.50
C TYR A 175 -2.03 14.93 -7.07
N THR A 176 -1.02 15.00 -6.20
CA THR A 176 0.40 14.74 -6.53
C THR A 176 0.89 13.45 -5.90
N VAL A 177 1.46 12.54 -6.70
CA VAL A 177 1.94 11.23 -6.23
C VAL A 177 3.40 10.99 -6.58
N VAL A 178 4.04 10.05 -5.88
CA VAL A 178 5.40 9.60 -6.19
C VAL A 178 5.44 8.87 -7.54
N CYS A 179 6.33 9.31 -8.43
CA CYS A 179 6.69 8.62 -9.67
C CYS A 179 7.77 7.57 -9.38
N SER A 180 7.45 6.30 -9.57
CA SER A 180 8.35 5.19 -9.22
C SER A 180 9.63 5.13 -10.06
N TRP A 181 9.63 5.67 -11.28
CA TRP A 181 10.80 5.72 -12.16
C TRP A 181 11.53 7.07 -12.16
N SER A 182 11.26 7.90 -11.15
CA SER A 182 11.99 9.14 -10.93
C SER A 182 13.44 8.89 -10.47
N LYS A 183 14.22 9.97 -10.44
CA LYS A 183 15.57 10.00 -9.90
C LYS A 183 15.65 11.08 -8.84
N LEU A 184 16.31 10.75 -7.73
CA LEU A 184 16.55 11.65 -6.62
C LEU A 184 17.72 12.58 -6.92
N HIS A 185 17.60 13.83 -6.51
CA HIS A 185 18.72 14.75 -6.42
C HIS A 185 19.62 14.42 -5.23
N ALA A 186 20.85 14.91 -5.27
CA ALA A 186 21.76 14.72 -4.16
C ALA A 186 21.29 15.45 -2.90
N ASP A 187 21.47 14.82 -1.75
CA ASP A 187 21.33 15.47 -0.46
C ASP A 187 22.49 15.11 0.48
N GLN A 188 22.41 15.53 1.74
CA GLN A 188 23.42 15.24 2.77
C GLN A 188 22.79 14.56 4.00
N THR A 189 21.54 14.10 3.89
CA THR A 189 20.81 13.48 4.99
C THR A 189 21.31 12.06 5.16
N ALA A 190 21.61 11.63 6.39
CA ALA A 190 22.01 10.25 6.62
C ALA A 190 20.78 9.33 6.56
N TYR A 191 20.84 8.30 5.73
CA TYR A 191 19.87 7.21 5.67
C TYR A 191 20.57 5.88 5.93
N ALA A 192 19.82 4.83 6.28
CA ALA A 192 20.39 3.55 6.65
C ALA A 192 21.19 2.93 5.49
N ALA A 193 20.71 3.10 4.26
CA ALA A 193 21.40 2.64 3.05
C ALA A 193 22.38 3.68 2.46
N TYR A 194 22.26 4.95 2.87
CA TYR A 194 23.00 6.08 2.34
C TYR A 194 23.51 6.96 3.49
N PRO A 195 24.50 6.49 4.28
CA PRO A 195 24.93 7.18 5.50
C PRO A 195 25.59 8.55 5.25
N ASN A 196 25.95 8.84 4.00
CA ASN A 196 26.58 10.10 3.59
C ASN A 196 25.67 10.97 2.71
N GLY A 197 24.37 10.72 2.68
CA GLY A 197 23.45 11.37 1.72
C GLY A 197 23.21 10.57 0.45
N ILE A 198 22.12 10.92 -0.22
CA ILE A 198 21.75 10.38 -1.53
C ILE A 198 22.67 10.98 -2.60
N PRO A 199 23.28 10.18 -3.48
CA PRO A 199 23.98 10.68 -4.65
C PRO A 199 23.05 11.27 -5.71
N GLU A 200 23.58 12.22 -6.50
CA GLU A 200 22.83 12.82 -7.60
C GLU A 200 22.40 11.76 -8.63
N ASN A 201 21.19 11.91 -9.17
CA ASN A 201 20.59 10.99 -10.15
C ASN A 201 20.36 9.56 -9.65
N THR A 202 20.27 9.32 -8.33
CA THR A 202 19.97 7.99 -7.78
C THR A 202 18.56 7.56 -8.20
N PRO A 203 18.38 6.42 -8.89
CA PRO A 203 17.04 5.93 -9.22
C PRO A 203 16.20 5.68 -7.96
N PHE A 204 14.94 6.12 -7.97
CA PHE A 204 14.07 5.96 -6.80
C PHE A 204 13.86 4.49 -6.41
N GLY A 205 13.73 3.59 -7.39
CA GLY A 205 13.62 2.15 -7.16
C GLY A 205 14.85 1.54 -6.46
N GLU A 206 16.05 2.04 -6.77
CA GLU A 206 17.29 1.61 -6.08
C GLU A 206 17.28 2.10 -4.63
N PHE A 207 17.01 3.39 -4.42
CA PHE A 207 16.95 3.98 -3.09
C PHE A 207 15.95 3.27 -2.19
N LEU A 208 14.70 3.15 -2.65
CA LEU A 208 13.64 2.49 -1.89
C LEU A 208 13.95 1.02 -1.63
N GLY A 209 14.52 0.32 -2.61
CA GLY A 209 14.94 -1.08 -2.47
C GLY A 209 15.97 -1.25 -1.36
N LYS A 210 17.04 -0.44 -1.36
CA LYS A 210 18.07 -0.50 -0.31
C LYS A 210 17.54 -0.11 1.06
N GLN A 211 16.69 0.92 1.13
CA GLN A 211 16.02 1.31 2.37
C GLN A 211 15.17 0.18 2.92
N CYS A 212 14.36 -0.48 2.09
CA CYS A 212 13.54 -1.63 2.49
C CYS A 212 14.41 -2.81 2.96
N ALA A 213 15.52 -3.09 2.26
CA ALA A 213 16.46 -4.16 2.63
C ALA A 213 17.10 -3.95 4.01
N SER A 214 17.16 -2.71 4.51
CA SER A 214 17.57 -2.39 5.88
C SER A 214 16.39 -2.36 6.85
N PHE A 215 15.33 -1.62 6.51
CA PHE A 215 14.17 -1.35 7.36
C PHE A 215 13.37 -2.61 7.72
N LEU A 216 13.01 -3.41 6.73
CA LEU A 216 12.12 -4.57 6.92
C LEU A 216 12.70 -5.59 7.90
N PRO A 217 13.96 -6.06 7.76
CA PRO A 217 14.53 -7.01 8.72
C PRO A 217 14.80 -6.36 10.08
N ALA A 218 15.19 -5.09 10.13
CA ALA A 218 15.51 -4.41 11.39
C ALA A 218 14.30 -4.35 12.34
N LEU A 219 13.11 -4.14 11.78
CA LEU A 219 11.84 -4.05 12.51
C LEU A 219 11.02 -5.34 12.49
N GLY A 220 11.48 -6.35 11.75
CA GLY A 220 10.87 -7.68 11.72
C GLY A 220 9.62 -7.79 10.83
N PHE A 221 9.47 -6.94 9.81
CA PHE A 221 8.44 -7.11 8.78
C PHE A 221 8.78 -8.29 7.86
N ASP A 222 7.77 -8.98 7.32
CA ASP A 222 7.94 -10.16 6.46
C ASP A 222 7.74 -9.85 4.97
N TYR A 223 7.00 -8.80 4.65
CA TYR A 223 6.69 -8.41 3.27
C TYR A 223 6.39 -6.91 3.17
N ILE A 224 6.35 -6.42 1.93
CA ILE A 224 5.95 -5.05 1.63
C ILE A 224 4.76 -5.05 0.67
N TRP A 225 3.83 -4.13 0.91
CA TRP A 225 2.67 -3.91 0.08
C TRP A 225 2.74 -2.53 -0.60
N PHE A 226 2.72 -2.51 -1.93
CA PHE A 226 2.62 -1.28 -2.71
C PHE A 226 1.16 -0.94 -2.97
N SER A 227 0.70 0.10 -2.30
CA SER A 227 -0.69 0.49 -2.34
C SER A 227 -0.97 1.52 -3.43
N ASN A 228 -2.26 1.72 -3.70
CA ASN A 228 -2.78 2.85 -4.47
C ASN A 228 -2.16 3.01 -5.86
N GLY A 229 -1.80 1.89 -6.51
CA GLY A 229 -1.20 1.86 -7.84
C GLY A 229 0.25 2.33 -7.90
N PHE A 230 0.91 2.55 -6.74
CA PHE A 230 2.34 2.78 -6.67
C PHE A 230 3.10 1.67 -7.41
N ALA A 231 4.20 2.05 -8.06
CA ALA A 231 5.02 1.19 -8.91
C ALA A 231 4.33 0.63 -10.17
N LEU A 232 3.07 0.98 -10.45
CA LEU A 232 2.36 0.56 -11.66
C LEU A 232 1.98 1.74 -12.54
N SER A 233 1.54 2.84 -11.94
CA SER A 233 1.09 4.04 -12.66
C SER A 233 1.38 5.30 -11.85
N TYR A 234 1.72 6.38 -12.56
CA TYR A 234 1.78 7.73 -11.99
C TYR A 234 0.40 8.43 -11.93
N PHE A 235 -0.62 7.85 -12.57
CA PHE A 235 -2.01 8.34 -12.55
C PHE A 235 -2.98 7.25 -12.05
N PRO A 236 -2.75 6.66 -10.87
CA PRO A 236 -3.44 5.43 -10.46
C PRO A 236 -4.92 5.60 -10.14
N TRP A 237 -5.39 6.82 -9.86
CA TRP A 237 -6.76 7.10 -9.40
C TRP A 237 -7.59 7.91 -10.39
N THR A 238 -7.12 8.06 -11.63
CA THR A 238 -7.88 8.73 -12.70
C THR A 238 -7.91 7.87 -13.96
N TYR A 239 -8.97 8.00 -14.76
CA TYR A 239 -9.09 7.33 -16.05
C TYR A 239 -8.12 7.90 -17.09
N LEU A 240 -7.50 9.05 -16.79
CA LEU A 240 -6.37 9.60 -17.53
C LEU A 240 -5.10 8.78 -17.27
N GLY A 241 -4.12 8.89 -18.14
CA GLY A 241 -2.84 8.21 -17.98
C GLY A 241 -1.79 8.79 -18.90
N ALA A 242 -0.55 8.34 -18.74
CA ALA A 242 0.57 8.80 -19.54
C ALA A 242 0.34 8.65 -21.06
N ASN A 243 -0.52 7.71 -21.46
CA ASN A 243 -0.89 7.46 -22.85
C ASN A 243 -2.27 8.04 -23.25
N TYR A 244 -3.08 8.57 -22.33
CA TYR A 244 -4.44 9.04 -22.62
C TYR A 244 -4.83 10.27 -21.78
N ASP A 245 -5.20 11.37 -22.45
CA ASP A 245 -5.56 12.65 -21.84
C ASP A 245 -7.08 12.89 -21.71
N GLY A 246 -7.90 11.89 -22.03
CA GLY A 246 -9.36 12.02 -22.10
C GLY A 246 -9.89 12.24 -23.51
N THR A 247 -9.02 12.60 -24.47
CA THR A 247 -9.40 12.93 -25.85
C THR A 247 -8.58 12.19 -26.91
N GLN A 248 -7.32 11.88 -26.63
CA GLN A 248 -6.37 11.36 -27.61
C GLN A 248 -5.57 10.16 -27.10
N LEU A 249 -5.34 9.22 -28.01
CA LEU A 249 -4.53 8.00 -27.84
C LEU A 249 -3.89 7.67 -29.20
N PRO A 250 -2.57 7.36 -29.30
CA PRO A 250 -1.60 7.29 -28.21
C PRO A 250 -0.92 8.64 -27.90
N LEU A 251 -0.52 8.83 -26.64
CA LEU A 251 0.33 9.94 -26.17
C LEU A 251 1.72 9.48 -25.71
N ALA A 252 1.89 8.18 -25.50
CA ALA A 252 3.13 7.57 -25.03
C ALA A 252 3.61 6.46 -25.98
N HIS A 253 4.91 6.24 -26.01
CA HIS A 253 5.49 5.08 -26.68
C HIS A 253 5.50 3.88 -25.72
N TYR A 254 4.82 2.78 -26.10
CA TYR A 254 4.75 1.56 -25.30
C TYR A 254 6.12 1.06 -24.80
N PRO A 255 7.15 0.89 -25.67
CA PRO A 255 8.44 0.41 -25.20
C PRO A 255 9.09 1.34 -24.19
N GLU A 256 8.85 2.65 -24.24
CA GLU A 256 9.45 3.58 -23.30
C GLU A 256 8.77 3.52 -21.92
N LEU A 257 7.45 3.71 -21.89
CA LEU A 257 6.70 3.76 -20.63
C LEU A 257 6.75 2.43 -19.88
N SER A 258 6.55 1.31 -20.59
CA SER A 258 6.64 -0.02 -19.97
C SER A 258 8.03 -0.29 -19.38
N ARG A 259 9.11 0.08 -20.10
CA ARG A 259 10.48 -0.05 -19.56
C ARG A 259 10.75 0.86 -18.37
N LYS A 260 10.18 2.07 -18.33
CA LYS A 260 10.29 2.95 -17.15
C LYS A 260 9.61 2.32 -15.94
N ILE A 261 8.39 1.80 -16.09
CA ILE A 261 7.69 1.06 -15.02
C ILE A 261 8.53 -0.14 -14.56
N MET A 262 8.99 -0.98 -15.50
CA MET A 262 9.80 -2.17 -15.19
C MET A 262 11.15 -1.82 -14.57
N SER A 263 11.76 -0.68 -14.91
CA SER A 263 13.05 -0.26 -14.34
C SER A 263 12.99 -0.06 -12.84
N PHE A 264 11.86 0.46 -12.31
CA PHE A 264 11.65 0.53 -10.86
C PHE A 264 11.69 -0.89 -10.26
N TRP A 265 10.94 -1.83 -10.84
CA TRP A 265 10.83 -3.18 -10.31
C TRP A 265 12.15 -3.95 -10.38
N ASP A 266 12.87 -3.84 -11.50
CA ASP A 266 14.17 -4.48 -11.70
C ASP A 266 15.17 -3.98 -10.64
N LEU A 267 15.23 -2.66 -10.40
CA LEU A 267 16.11 -2.06 -9.40
C LEU A 267 15.67 -2.39 -7.97
N PHE A 268 14.38 -2.25 -7.66
CA PHE A 268 13.84 -2.55 -6.34
C PHE A 268 14.10 -4.02 -5.97
N LYS A 269 13.84 -4.95 -6.88
CA LYS A 269 14.06 -6.39 -6.64
C LYS A 269 15.53 -6.77 -6.66
N HIS A 270 16.40 -6.04 -7.36
CA HIS A 270 17.85 -6.22 -7.25
C HIS A 270 18.34 -5.88 -5.83
N GLU A 271 17.88 -4.76 -5.27
CA GLU A 271 18.32 -4.30 -3.94
C GLU A 271 17.58 -4.99 -2.78
N CYS A 272 16.34 -5.43 -2.99
CA CYS A 272 15.50 -6.11 -1.99
C CYS A 272 14.95 -7.47 -2.51
N PRO A 273 15.83 -8.44 -2.87
CA PRO A 273 15.42 -9.65 -3.60
C PRO A 273 14.63 -10.65 -2.76
N ASN A 274 14.86 -10.67 -1.43
CA ASN A 274 14.35 -11.72 -0.54
C ASN A 274 12.98 -11.39 0.07
N TYR A 275 12.40 -10.23 -0.25
CA TYR A 275 11.13 -9.82 0.32
C TYR A 275 9.99 -9.99 -0.67
N ARG A 276 8.92 -10.63 -0.17
CA ARG A 276 7.65 -10.74 -0.89
C ARG A 276 7.09 -9.34 -1.11
N THR A 277 6.61 -9.09 -2.34
CA THR A 277 5.96 -7.84 -2.69
C THR A 277 4.55 -8.13 -3.16
N GLU A 278 3.61 -7.40 -2.57
CA GLU A 278 2.18 -7.47 -2.87
C GLU A 278 1.68 -6.09 -3.30
N ILE A 279 0.55 -6.02 -3.99
CA ILE A 279 0.05 -4.77 -4.58
C ILE A 279 -1.46 -4.61 -4.41
N ARG A 280 -1.93 -3.37 -4.25
CA ARG A 280 -3.37 -3.02 -4.36
C ARG A 280 -3.82 -2.89 -5.82
N GLY A 281 -2.93 -2.49 -6.72
CA GLY A 281 -3.28 -2.11 -8.10
C GLY A 281 -3.87 -0.70 -8.20
N THR A 282 -4.27 -0.29 -9.40
CA THR A 282 -4.98 0.99 -9.65
C THR A 282 -6.47 0.86 -9.26
N ASN A 283 -7.29 1.86 -9.55
CA ASN A 283 -8.74 1.74 -9.43
C ASN A 283 -9.44 1.13 -10.65
N PHE A 284 -8.70 0.76 -11.70
CA PHE A 284 -9.27 0.41 -13.01
C PHE A 284 -8.97 -1.04 -13.39
N GLY A 285 -9.72 -1.54 -14.38
CA GLY A 285 -9.49 -2.87 -14.93
C GLY A 285 -8.27 -2.95 -15.84
N THR A 286 -7.75 -4.17 -16.03
CA THR A 286 -6.52 -4.46 -16.76
C THR A 286 -6.51 -3.85 -18.17
N GLY A 287 -7.66 -3.79 -18.84
CA GLY A 287 -7.77 -3.16 -20.17
C GLY A 287 -7.57 -1.64 -20.16
N MET A 288 -8.10 -0.95 -19.15
CA MET A 288 -7.89 0.50 -18.99
C MET A 288 -6.45 0.79 -18.57
N ASP A 289 -5.92 0.01 -17.62
CA ASP A 289 -4.53 0.10 -17.19
C ASP A 289 -3.55 -0.08 -18.35
N LEU A 290 -3.80 -1.09 -19.21
CA LEU A 290 -3.01 -1.32 -20.41
C LEU A 290 -3.13 -0.15 -21.40
N ALA A 291 -4.35 0.34 -21.65
CA ALA A 291 -4.57 1.41 -22.62
C ALA A 291 -3.97 2.75 -22.18
N LYS A 292 -4.14 3.13 -20.91
CA LYS A 292 -3.80 4.48 -20.43
C LYS A 292 -2.37 4.61 -19.91
N ASP A 293 -1.76 3.53 -19.40
CA ASP A 293 -0.42 3.57 -18.78
C ASP A 293 0.49 2.41 -19.20
N PHE A 294 0.05 1.53 -20.11
CA PHE A 294 0.82 0.36 -20.56
C PHE A 294 1.33 -0.53 -19.40
N ILE A 295 0.52 -0.69 -18.34
CA ILE A 295 0.94 -1.42 -17.13
C ILE A 295 1.29 -2.88 -17.49
N PRO A 296 2.56 -3.32 -17.31
CA PRO A 296 3.06 -4.59 -17.83
C PRO A 296 2.83 -5.77 -16.86
N PHE A 297 1.59 -6.03 -16.47
CA PHE A 297 1.25 -7.10 -15.51
C PHE A 297 1.80 -8.48 -15.89
N LEU A 298 1.74 -8.84 -17.17
CA LEU A 298 2.25 -10.15 -17.63
C LEU A 298 3.74 -10.30 -17.31
N GLU A 299 4.55 -9.28 -17.59
CA GLU A 299 5.98 -9.30 -17.33
C GLU A 299 6.27 -9.33 -15.82
N LEU A 300 5.51 -8.56 -15.02
CA LEU A 300 5.62 -8.61 -13.55
C LEU A 300 5.35 -10.01 -13.00
N TYR A 301 4.37 -10.73 -13.56
CA TYR A 301 4.03 -12.09 -13.16
C TYR A 301 5.07 -13.11 -13.64
N GLU A 302 5.55 -13.01 -14.88
CA GLU A 302 6.59 -13.91 -15.43
C GLU A 302 7.92 -13.77 -14.67
N LYS A 303 8.28 -12.54 -14.27
CA LYS A 303 9.44 -12.27 -13.41
C LYS A 303 9.21 -12.58 -11.93
N LYS A 304 7.99 -12.94 -11.53
CA LYS A 304 7.59 -13.20 -10.13
C LYS A 304 7.88 -12.02 -9.20
N TYR A 305 7.69 -10.80 -9.69
CA TYR A 305 7.92 -9.60 -8.90
C TYR A 305 6.77 -9.30 -7.94
N VAL A 306 5.57 -9.81 -8.27
CA VAL A 306 4.36 -9.69 -7.46
C VAL A 306 3.81 -11.08 -7.17
N GLU A 307 3.47 -11.35 -5.91
CA GLU A 307 2.99 -12.67 -5.47
C GLU A 307 1.54 -12.96 -5.92
N PHE A 308 0.68 -11.95 -5.85
CA PHE A 308 -0.76 -12.09 -6.06
C PHE A 308 -1.26 -11.06 -7.09
N PRO A 309 -2.32 -11.36 -7.86
CA PRO A 309 -2.96 -10.31 -8.62
C PRO A 309 -3.53 -9.25 -7.64
N PRO A 310 -3.64 -7.98 -8.06
CA PRO A 310 -4.22 -6.97 -7.18
C PRO A 310 -5.68 -7.31 -6.82
N PRO A 311 -6.11 -7.09 -5.56
CA PRO A 311 -7.49 -7.33 -5.12
C PRO A 311 -8.48 -6.34 -5.77
N ASN A 312 -9.77 -6.49 -5.46
CA ASN A 312 -10.77 -5.46 -5.73
C ASN A 312 -10.44 -4.15 -5.01
N SER A 313 -10.80 -3.03 -5.64
CA SER A 313 -10.58 -1.70 -5.09
C SER A 313 -11.70 -1.33 -4.12
N PRO A 314 -11.46 -0.71 -2.95
CA PRO A 314 -12.53 -0.21 -2.06
C PRO A 314 -13.38 0.94 -2.65
N TRP A 315 -13.17 1.31 -3.92
CA TRP A 315 -13.78 2.49 -4.53
C TRP A 315 -15.29 2.43 -4.66
N GLY A 316 -15.90 1.25 -4.83
CA GLY A 316 -17.36 1.13 -4.93
C GLY A 316 -18.08 1.71 -3.71
N ALA A 317 -17.46 1.66 -2.52
CA ALA A 317 -17.95 2.35 -1.33
C ALA A 317 -17.96 3.87 -1.48
N LEU A 318 -16.87 4.40 -2.05
CA LEU A 318 -16.55 5.82 -2.05
C LEU A 318 -17.25 6.57 -3.19
N ASN A 319 -17.52 5.89 -4.30
CA ASN A 319 -18.10 6.50 -5.51
C ASN A 319 -19.41 5.87 -5.99
N TYR A 320 -19.92 4.85 -5.28
CA TYR A 320 -21.13 4.09 -5.65
C TYR A 320 -21.05 3.36 -7.01
N ASP A 321 -19.85 3.11 -7.53
CA ASP A 321 -19.61 2.39 -8.79
C ASP A 321 -19.00 1.00 -8.55
N PHE A 322 -19.82 0.11 -8.00
CA PHE A 322 -19.47 -1.31 -7.84
C PHE A 322 -19.27 -2.02 -9.18
N GLY A 323 -19.87 -1.52 -10.27
CA GLY A 323 -19.71 -2.11 -11.60
C GLY A 323 -18.28 -1.99 -12.11
N LEU A 324 -17.67 -0.81 -11.97
CA LEU A 324 -16.28 -0.57 -12.30
C LEU A 324 -15.34 -1.38 -11.39
N GLU A 325 -15.60 -1.41 -10.08
CA GLU A 325 -14.83 -2.23 -9.13
C GLU A 325 -14.83 -3.71 -9.54
N MET A 326 -16.01 -4.26 -9.80
CA MET A 326 -16.16 -5.68 -10.15
C MET A 326 -15.56 -6.02 -11.50
N THR A 327 -15.70 -5.13 -12.50
CA THR A 327 -15.03 -5.28 -13.79
C THR A 327 -13.50 -5.27 -13.62
N GLY A 328 -13.00 -4.38 -12.76
CA GLY A 328 -11.59 -4.30 -12.39
C GLY A 328 -11.11 -5.61 -11.78
N TYR A 329 -11.79 -6.07 -10.73
CA TYR A 329 -11.47 -7.32 -10.04
C TYR A 329 -11.50 -8.55 -10.96
N MET A 330 -12.59 -8.75 -11.70
CA MET A 330 -12.74 -9.85 -12.65
C MET A 330 -11.64 -9.87 -13.72
N SER A 331 -11.25 -8.69 -14.22
CA SER A 331 -10.18 -8.59 -15.22
C SER A 331 -8.79 -8.94 -14.67
N ARG A 332 -8.54 -8.71 -13.38
CA ARG A 332 -7.27 -9.01 -12.71
C ARG A 332 -7.11 -10.49 -12.37
N ILE A 333 -8.20 -11.16 -12.05
CA ILE A 333 -8.18 -12.60 -11.71
C ILE A 333 -8.26 -13.51 -12.95
N ALA A 334 -8.44 -12.95 -14.15
CA ALA A 334 -8.46 -13.73 -15.39
C ALA A 334 -7.12 -14.48 -15.61
N VAL A 335 -6.00 -13.79 -15.37
CA VAL A 335 -4.64 -14.34 -15.42
C VAL A 335 -4.00 -14.16 -14.05
N LEU A 336 -3.54 -15.26 -13.47
CA LEU A 336 -2.95 -15.27 -12.14
C LEU A 336 -1.43 -15.49 -12.24
N PRO A 337 -0.61 -14.84 -11.39
CA PRO A 337 0.80 -15.20 -11.19
C PRO A 337 0.98 -16.60 -10.56
N GLY A 338 -0.06 -17.11 -9.90
CA GLY A 338 -0.08 -18.43 -9.26
C GLY A 338 -1.50 -19.02 -9.21
N GLU A 339 -1.84 -19.71 -8.11
CA GLU A 339 -3.15 -20.35 -7.95
C GLU A 339 -4.10 -19.58 -7.02
N ILE A 340 -3.59 -18.54 -6.34
CA ILE A 340 -4.29 -17.80 -5.31
C ILE A 340 -4.61 -16.40 -5.83
N PHE A 341 -5.81 -15.90 -5.52
CA PHE A 341 -6.20 -14.51 -5.72
C PHE A 341 -6.90 -13.96 -4.48
N PRO A 342 -6.58 -12.73 -4.05
CA PRO A 342 -7.21 -12.09 -2.90
C PRO A 342 -8.50 -11.37 -3.31
N TYR A 343 -9.43 -11.26 -2.36
CA TYR A 343 -10.45 -10.22 -2.35
C TYR A 343 -10.30 -9.42 -1.05
N ARG A 344 -10.85 -8.22 -1.02
CA ARG A 344 -10.75 -7.26 0.08
C ARG A 344 -12.15 -6.69 0.34
N PHE A 345 -12.49 -6.49 1.61
CA PHE A 345 -13.68 -5.76 2.02
C PHE A 345 -13.28 -4.67 3.03
N TYR A 346 -14.07 -3.62 3.12
CA TYR A 346 -13.68 -2.35 3.74
C TYR A 346 -14.57 -2.02 4.93
N ALA A 347 -14.26 -2.62 6.08
CA ALA A 347 -15.08 -2.46 7.28
C ALA A 347 -14.94 -1.09 7.96
N ASN A 348 -13.77 -0.45 7.87
CA ASN A 348 -13.50 0.86 8.45
C ASN A 348 -12.36 1.55 7.68
N ASP A 349 -12.38 2.88 7.63
CA ASP A 349 -11.30 3.70 7.10
C ASP A 349 -10.66 4.48 8.25
N PRO A 350 -9.43 4.14 8.69
CA PRO A 350 -8.79 4.83 9.81
C PRO A 350 -8.27 6.23 9.44
N TRP A 351 -8.39 6.68 8.20
CA TRP A 351 -7.84 7.94 7.70
C TRP A 351 -8.88 9.05 7.62
N PHE A 352 -10.13 8.69 7.36
CA PHE A 352 -11.22 9.64 7.22
C PHE A 352 -12.20 9.49 8.37
N TRP A 353 -13.01 10.52 8.62
CA TRP A 353 -14.04 10.47 9.66
C TRP A 353 -15.19 9.53 9.30
N GLN A 354 -15.27 9.11 8.03
CA GLN A 354 -16.29 8.20 7.53
C GLN A 354 -15.92 6.77 7.89
N ASN A 355 -16.89 6.03 8.41
CA ASN A 355 -16.82 4.59 8.52
C ASN A 355 -17.60 3.97 7.35
N PRO A 356 -16.93 3.40 6.33
CA PRO A 356 -17.58 2.86 5.15
C PRO A 356 -18.73 1.89 5.44
N TRP A 357 -18.60 1.01 6.45
CA TRP A 357 -19.65 0.07 6.83
C TRP A 357 -20.95 0.76 7.25
N TRP A 358 -20.85 1.85 7.99
CA TRP A 358 -22.00 2.57 8.54
C TRP A 358 -22.50 3.64 7.58
N ASP A 359 -21.58 4.39 6.97
CA ASP A 359 -21.87 5.64 6.27
C ASP A 359 -22.08 5.45 4.77
N LEU A 360 -21.50 4.40 4.17
CA LEU A 360 -21.49 4.20 2.71
C LEU A 360 -22.20 2.92 2.29
N TYR A 361 -22.06 1.85 3.07
CA TYR A 361 -22.64 0.55 2.78
C TYR A 361 -24.02 0.33 3.41
N ASP A 362 -24.51 1.23 4.28
CA ASP A 362 -25.76 1.05 5.04
C ASP A 362 -25.85 -0.31 5.75
N ARG A 363 -24.70 -0.83 6.22
CA ARG A 363 -24.56 -2.15 6.84
C ARG A 363 -24.90 -3.33 5.91
N GLU A 364 -24.85 -3.12 4.60
CA GLU A 364 -24.99 -4.16 3.60
C GLU A 364 -23.61 -4.65 3.14
N PRO A 365 -23.34 -5.97 3.15
CA PRO A 365 -22.03 -6.53 2.83
C PRO A 365 -21.80 -6.66 1.32
N HIS A 366 -22.06 -5.60 0.56
CA HIS A 366 -21.90 -5.58 -0.90
C HIS A 366 -20.46 -5.85 -1.34
N ASP A 367 -19.49 -5.28 -0.64
CA ASP A 367 -18.05 -5.49 -0.82
C ASP A 367 -17.55 -6.89 -0.42
N ILE A 368 -18.41 -7.71 0.17
CA ILE A 368 -18.18 -9.14 0.44
C ILE A 368 -18.93 -9.98 -0.59
N TYR A 369 -20.25 -9.79 -0.73
CA TYR A 369 -21.09 -10.62 -1.59
C TYR A 369 -20.76 -10.47 -3.07
N CYS A 370 -20.47 -9.25 -3.54
CA CYS A 370 -20.14 -9.05 -4.96
C CYS A 370 -18.82 -9.77 -5.33
N PRO A 371 -17.68 -9.55 -4.64
CA PRO A 371 -16.45 -10.29 -4.95
C PRO A 371 -16.57 -11.81 -4.77
N LEU A 372 -17.27 -12.27 -3.74
CA LEU A 372 -17.44 -13.71 -3.47
C LEU A 372 -18.44 -14.40 -4.41
N SER A 373 -19.25 -13.65 -5.14
CA SER A 373 -20.12 -14.20 -6.20
C SER A 373 -19.35 -14.54 -7.49
N VAL A 374 -18.09 -14.11 -7.59
CA VAL A 374 -17.26 -14.32 -8.77
C VAL A 374 -16.50 -15.64 -8.67
N ALA A 375 -16.60 -16.44 -9.74
CA ALA A 375 -15.75 -17.59 -9.96
C ALA A 375 -14.86 -17.35 -11.18
N ARG A 376 -13.63 -17.86 -11.11
CA ARG A 376 -12.70 -17.88 -12.22
C ARG A 376 -12.79 -19.22 -12.94
N VAL A 377 -13.04 -19.17 -14.25
CA VAL A 377 -12.91 -20.32 -15.16
C VAL A 377 -11.46 -20.37 -15.64
N ASN A 378 -10.79 -21.52 -15.48
CA ASN A 378 -9.40 -21.65 -15.90
C ASN A 378 -9.33 -22.23 -17.33
N ARG A 379 -8.12 -22.46 -17.85
CA ARG A 379 -7.94 -22.97 -19.23
C ARG A 379 -8.63 -24.33 -19.46
N SER A 380 -8.84 -25.10 -18.42
CA SER A 380 -9.47 -26.42 -18.46
C SER A 380 -11.00 -26.39 -18.33
N GLY A 381 -11.61 -25.21 -18.16
CA GLY A 381 -13.02 -25.05 -17.80
C GLY A 381 -13.15 -24.91 -16.29
#